data_AF-A0A4Q4CSC5-F1
#
_entry.id   AF-A0A4Q4CSC5-F1
#
_cell.length_a   1.000
_cell.length_b   1.000
_cell.length_c   1.000
_cell.angle_alpha   90.00
_cell.angle_beta   90.00
_cell.angle_gamma   90.00
#
_symmetry.space_group_name_H-M   'P 1'
#
loop_
_entity.id
_entity.type
_entity.pdbx_description
1 polymer ?
#
loop_
_entity_poly.entity_id
_entity_poly.type
_entity_poly.pdbx_seq_one_letter_code
_entity_poly.pdbx_strand_id
1 'polypeptide(L)'
;MMTEAMPPCVVALFIAGGTPRSAAARRNLSAALEAMGRRPAALRVDIVDVLQQPARALEVGLLATPSLMLIPPGAAEVADE
;
A
#
# COMPACT_ATOMS: atom_id res chain seq x y z
N MET A 1 -31.09 3.23 -6.07
CA MET A 1 -30.06 4.27 -5.90
C MET A 1 -28.73 3.55 -5.75
N MET A 2 -27.88 3.59 -6.77
CA MET A 2 -26.53 3.02 -6.69
C MET A 2 -25.70 4.01 -5.87
N THR A 3 -25.32 3.66 -4.64
CA THR A 3 -24.27 4.39 -3.93
C THR A 3 -22.98 4.10 -4.66
N GLU A 4 -22.46 5.06 -5.42
CA GLU A 4 -21.07 5.02 -5.89
C GLU A 4 -20.17 4.85 -4.67
N ALA A 5 -19.62 3.65 -4.49
CA ALA A 5 -18.67 3.38 -3.43
C ALA A 5 -17.37 4.10 -3.81
N MET A 6 -17.12 5.24 -3.15
CA MET A 6 -15.88 6.00 -3.32
C MET A 6 -14.68 5.05 -3.20
N PRO A 7 -13.77 5.00 -4.19
CA PRO A 7 -12.72 3.99 -4.21
C PRO A 7 -11.84 4.12 -2.95
N PRO A 8 -11.46 3.00 -2.33
CA PRO A 8 -10.72 3.07 -1.07
C PRO A 8 -9.34 3.69 -1.29
N CYS A 9 -8.92 4.55 -0.36
CA CYS A 9 -7.54 4.97 -0.22
C CYS A 9 -6.69 3.72 0.08
N VAL A 10 -5.55 3.56 -0.57
CA VAL A 10 -4.68 2.40 -0.40
C VAL A 10 -3.38 2.81 0.27
N VAL A 11 -3.00 2.11 1.33
CA VAL A 11 -1.66 2.18 1.90
C VAL A 11 -0.90 0.94 1.44
N ALA A 12 0.05 1.09 0.54
CA ALA A 12 0.86 0.00 0.00
C ALA A 12 2.26 0.01 0.63
N LEU A 13 2.64 -1.07 1.30
CA LEU A 13 3.98 -1.30 1.80
C LEU A 13 4.72 -2.25 0.87
N PHE A 14 5.71 -1.73 0.16
CA PHE A 14 6.63 -2.49 -0.67
C PHE A 14 7.80 -2.97 0.15
N ILE A 15 8.10 -4.26 0.08
CA ILE A 15 9.21 -4.90 0.78
C ILE A 15 10.00 -5.79 -0.17
N ALA A 16 11.23 -6.15 0.19
CA ALA A 16 11.96 -7.24 -0.45
C ALA A 16 12.13 -8.40 0.54
N GLY A 17 11.36 -9.47 0.34
CA GLY A 17 11.43 -10.68 1.16
C GLY A 17 11.22 -10.46 2.67
N GLY A 18 11.65 -11.46 3.45
CA GLY A 18 11.55 -11.50 4.92
C GLY A 18 12.73 -10.86 5.66
N THR A 19 13.44 -9.90 5.07
CA THR A 19 14.62 -9.29 5.73
C THR A 19 14.26 -8.62 7.06
N PRO A 20 15.22 -8.41 7.99
CA PRO A 20 14.95 -7.71 9.24
C PRO A 20 14.32 -6.32 9.04
N ARG A 21 14.72 -5.60 7.98
CA ARG A 21 14.19 -4.27 7.65
C ARG A 21 12.75 -4.36 7.12
N SER A 22 12.44 -5.36 6.29
CA SER A 22 11.06 -5.65 5.84
C SER A 22 10.15 -6.03 7.01
N ALA A 23 10.63 -6.88 7.94
CA ALA A 23 9.88 -7.28 9.12
C ALA A 23 9.62 -6.09 10.06
N ALA A 24 10.60 -5.20 10.25
CA ALA A 24 10.43 -3.97 11.00
C ALA A 24 9.40 -3.04 10.37
N ALA A 25 9.43 -2.87 9.04
CA ALA A 25 8.46 -2.02 8.34
C ALA A 25 7.02 -2.55 8.49
N ARG A 26 6.82 -3.88 8.41
CA ARG A 26 5.50 -4.50 8.66
C ARG A 26 5.00 -4.25 10.07
N ARG A 27 5.86 -4.40 11.09
CA ARG A 27 5.49 -4.12 12.49
C ARG A 27 5.13 -2.66 12.70
N ASN A 28 5.93 -1.75 12.14
CA ASN A 28 5.68 -0.31 12.26
C ASN A 28 4.35 0.07 11.61
N LEU A 29 4.02 -0.50 10.44
CA LEU A 29 2.73 -0.29 9.80
C LEU A 29 1.58 -0.84 10.65
N SER A 30 1.70 -2.05 11.20
CA SER A 30 0.65 -2.60 12.09
C SER A 30 0.42 -1.71 13.30
N ALA A 31 1.48 -1.28 13.97
CA ALA A 31 1.40 -0.40 15.14
C ALA A 31 0.76 0.96 14.80
N ALA A 32 1.08 1.54 13.64
CA ALA A 32 0.43 2.77 13.18
C ALA A 32 -1.06 2.56 12.89
N LEU A 33 -1.42 1.44 12.27
CA LEU A 33 -2.82 1.08 11.99
C LEU A 33 -3.63 0.83 13.27
N GLU A 34 -3.00 0.28 14.31
CA GLU A 34 -3.61 0.08 15.63
C GLU A 34 -3.76 1.39 16.39
N ALA A 35 -2.74 2.27 16.34
CA ALA A 35 -2.76 3.57 17.01
C ALA A 35 -3.84 4.52 16.49
N MET A 36 -4.31 4.34 15.24
CA MET A 36 -5.46 5.07 14.71
C MET A 36 -6.80 4.70 15.40
N GLY A 37 -6.85 3.60 16.16
CA GLY A 37 -8.07 3.08 16.75
C GLY A 37 -9.02 2.55 15.69
N ARG A 38 -9.95 3.38 15.21
CA ARG A 38 -10.94 2.98 14.19
C ARG A 38 -10.40 3.26 12.79
N ARG A 39 -10.09 2.19 12.04
CA ARG A 39 -9.69 2.32 10.64
C ARG A 39 -10.83 2.90 9.80
N PRO A 40 -10.55 3.86 8.90
CA PRO A 40 -11.54 4.31 7.93
C PRO A 40 -12.05 3.13 7.09
N ALA A 41 -13.36 3.02 6.90
CA ALA A 41 -13.95 1.94 6.11
C ALA A 41 -13.44 1.92 4.65
N ALA A 42 -13.01 3.07 4.16
CA ALA A 42 -12.43 3.26 2.83
C ALA A 42 -10.89 3.16 2.82
N LEU A 43 -10.23 2.56 3.82
CA LEU A 43 -8.78 2.37 3.83
C LEU A 43 -8.43 0.90 3.59
N ARG A 44 -7.74 0.61 2.49
CA ARG A 44 -7.17 -0.70 2.16
C ARG A 44 -5.67 -0.72 2.44
N VAL A 45 -5.16 -1.83 2.94
CA VAL A 45 -3.73 -2.01 3.20
C VAL A 45 -3.20 -3.13 2.33
N ASP A 46 -2.17 -2.83 1.54
CA ASP A 46 -1.49 -3.79 0.67
C ASP A 46 -0.06 -4.00 1.14
N ILE A 47 0.38 -5.24 1.18
CA ILE A 47 1.80 -5.57 1.36
C ILE A 47 2.27 -6.24 0.08
N VAL A 48 3.22 -5.62 -0.59
CA VAL A 48 3.76 -6.08 -1.87
C VAL A 48 5.20 -6.52 -1.66
N ASP A 49 5.47 -7.81 -1.86
CA ASP A 49 6.84 -8.31 -1.92
C ASP A 49 7.36 -8.17 -3.34
N VAL A 50 8.32 -7.26 -3.55
CA VAL A 50 8.86 -6.93 -4.88
C VAL A 50 9.67 -8.08 -5.48
N LEU A 51 10.11 -9.04 -4.66
CA LEU A 51 10.79 -10.24 -5.16
C LEU A 51 9.79 -11.23 -5.78
N GLN A 52 8.52 -11.17 -5.36
CA GLN A 52 7.43 -12.02 -5.87
C GLN A 52 6.59 -11.29 -6.92
N GLN A 53 6.44 -9.97 -6.78
CA GLN A 53 5.62 -9.10 -7.63
C GLN A 53 6.44 -7.90 -8.14
N PRO A 54 7.51 -8.11 -8.93
CA PRO A 54 8.40 -7.03 -9.36
C PRO A 54 7.69 -5.99 -10.25
N ALA A 55 6.74 -6.41 -11.08
CA ALA A 55 5.99 -5.51 -11.97
C ALA A 55 5.28 -4.38 -11.19
N ARG A 56 4.63 -4.70 -10.06
CA ARG A 56 3.95 -3.71 -9.22
C ARG A 56 4.88 -2.65 -8.62
N ALA A 57 6.16 -2.98 -8.43
CA ALA A 57 7.16 -2.02 -7.96
C ALA A 57 7.64 -1.11 -9.11
N LEU A 58 7.75 -1.65 -10.32
CA LEU A 58 8.13 -0.91 -11.52
C LEU A 58 7.04 0.08 -11.95
N GLU A 59 5.77 -0.32 -11.90
CA GLU A 59 4.60 0.53 -12.22
C GLU A 59 4.60 1.83 -11.42
N VAL A 60 5.08 1.79 -10.17
CA VAL A 60 5.12 2.96 -9.28
C VAL A 60 6.52 3.61 -9.21
N GLY A 61 7.45 3.20 -10.08
CA GLY A 61 8.81 3.75 -10.14
C GLY A 61 9.63 3.54 -8.86
N LEU A 62 9.42 2.42 -8.16
CA LEU A 62 10.04 2.19 -6.86
C LEU A 62 11.54 1.90 -6.98
N LEU A 63 12.37 2.76 -6.36
CA LEU A 63 13.84 2.63 -6.38
C LEU A 63 14.43 1.96 -5.14
N ALA A 64 13.65 1.85 -4.05
CA ALA A 64 14.14 1.34 -2.77
C ALA A 64 13.08 0.55 -2.00
N THR A 65 13.53 -0.40 -1.19
CA THR A 65 12.68 -1.12 -0.22
C THR A 65 13.32 -1.12 1.18
N PRO A 66 12.51 -1.18 2.27
CA PRO A 66 11.05 -1.06 2.27
C PRO A 66 10.58 0.37 2.01
N SER A 67 9.43 0.52 1.35
CA SER A 67 8.83 1.82 1.02
C SER A 67 7.32 1.79 1.23
N LEU A 68 6.77 2.88 1.78
CA LEU A 68 5.34 3.03 2.02
C LEU A 68 4.78 4.08 1.07
N MET A 69 3.71 3.73 0.37
CA MET A 69 3.00 4.62 -0.55
C MET A 69 1.55 4.77 -0.13
N LEU A 70 1.05 6.00 -0.15
CA LEU A 70 -0.36 6.32 0.02
C LEU A 70 -0.95 6.63 -1.36
N ILE A 71 -1.91 5.83 -1.80
CA ILE A 71 -2.59 5.98 -3.08
C ILE A 71 -3.98 6.54 -2.77
N PRO A 72 -4.26 7.81 -3.11
CA PRO A 72 -5.56 8.40 -2.85
C PRO A 72 -6.65 7.76 -3.74
N PRO A 73 -7.92 7.87 -3.34
CA PRO A 73 -9.06 7.48 -4.17
C PRO A 73 -8.94 8.07 -5.58
N GLY A 74 -9.24 7.28 -6.61
CA GLY A 74 -9.29 7.75 -8.02
C GLY A 74 -7.94 7.89 -8.73
N ALA A 75 -6.80 7.71 -8.03
CA ALA A 75 -5.48 7.79 -8.68
C ALA A 75 -5.14 6.57 -9.57
N ALA A 76 -5.85 5.45 -9.44
CA ALA A 76 -5.61 4.24 -10.21
C ALA A 76 -6.29 4.23 -11.61
N GLU A 77 -7.15 5.21 -11.91
CA GLU A 77 -7.92 5.23 -13.17
C GLU A 77 -7.26 6.06 -14.29
N VAL A 78 -6.13 6.71 -14.04
CA VAL A 78 -5.50 7.68 -14.96
C VAL A 78 -4.20 7.18 -15.63
N ALA A 79 -3.98 5.87 -15.69
CA ALA A 79 -2.77 5.26 -16.27
C ALA A 79 -3.05 4.52 -17.60
N ASP A 80 -3.89 5.10 -18.46
CA ASP A 80 -4.11 4.66 -19.85
C ASP A 80 -4.16 5.94 -20.71
N GLU A 81 -2.99 6.46 -21.09
CA GLU A 81 -2.82 7.43 -22.20
C GLU A 81 -1.50 7.17 -22.92
#